data_AF-A0A944UE54-F1
#
_entry.id   AF-A0A944UE54-F1
#
_cell.length_a   1.000
_cell.length_b   1.000
_cell.length_c   1.000
_cell.angle_alpha   90.00
_cell.angle_beta   90.00
_cell.angle_gamma   90.00
#
_symmetry.space_group_name_H-M   'P 1'
#
loop_
_entity.id
_entity.type
_entity.pdbx_description
1 polymer ?
#
loop_
_entity_poly.entity_id
_entity_poly.type
_entity_poly.pdbx_seq_one_letter_code
_entity_poly.pdbx_strand_id
1 'polypeptide(L)' 'MNENKLITLTDASYILGYKSYRSVINLTNEGFLKTYTLPNTRRKRVRLSDVMSLATPEKINQKKSD' A
#
# COMPACT_ATOMS: atom_id res chain seq x y z
N MET A 1 -5.02 -11.95 11.72
CA MET A 1 -5.17 -10.49 11.51
C MET A 1 -6.05 -10.28 10.28
N ASN A 2 -6.94 -9.29 10.25
CA ASN A 2 -7.85 -9.07 9.10
C ASN A 2 -7.10 -8.42 7.93
N GLU A 3 -6.61 -9.25 7.00
CA GLU A 3 -5.83 -8.85 5.81
C GLU A 3 -6.62 -7.96 4.84
N ASN A 4 -7.96 -8.04 4.87
CA ASN A 4 -8.85 -7.26 4.01
C ASN A 4 -9.19 -5.85 4.55
N LYS A 5 -8.48 -5.37 5.59
CA LYS A 5 -8.76 -4.04 6.15
C LYS A 5 -8.33 -2.94 5.18
N LEU A 6 -9.26 -2.04 4.86
CA LEU A 6 -8.98 -0.81 4.12
C LEU A 6 -8.54 0.30 5.07
N ILE A 7 -7.39 0.91 4.80
CA ILE A 7 -6.81 2.00 5.59
C ILE A 7 -6.73 3.30 4.77
N THR A 8 -6.56 4.45 5.45
CA THR A 8 -6.35 5.72 4.73
C THR A 8 -4.95 5.77 4.10
N LEU A 9 -4.77 6.67 3.13
CA LEU A 9 -3.44 6.98 2.60
C LEU A 9 -2.51 7.57 3.66
N THR A 10 -3.06 8.26 4.65
CA THR A 10 -2.31 8.80 5.81
C THR A 10 -1.78 7.67 6.68
N ASP A 11 -2.63 6.70 7.04
CA ASP A 11 -2.21 5.52 7.80
C ASP A 11 -1.14 4.74 7.04
N ALA A 12 -1.34 4.57 5.73
CA ALA A 12 -0.36 3.90 4.88
C ALA A 12 0.98 4.65 4.85
N SER A 13 0.99 5.99 4.86
CA SER A 13 2.23 6.76 4.91
C SER A 13 2.99 6.55 6.21
N TYR A 14 2.29 6.42 7.34
CA TYR A 14 2.93 6.11 8.61
C TYR A 14 3.53 4.70 8.62
N ILE A 15 2.82 3.71 8.06
CA ILE A 15 3.32 2.32 7.99
C ILE A 15 4.56 2.21 7.09
N LEU A 16 4.57 2.92 5.96
CA LEU A 16 5.69 2.90 5.01
C LEU A 16 6.83 3.86 5.41
N GLY A 17 6.70 4.60 6.51
CA GLY A 17 7.72 5.56 6.97
C GLY A 17 7.82 6.83 6.13
N TYR A 18 6.81 7.16 5.32
CA TYR A 18 6.77 8.40 4.54
C TYR A 18 6.30 9.58 5.37
N LYS A 19 6.93 10.74 5.14
CA LYS A 19 6.54 12.01 5.77
C LYS A 19 5.17 12.53 5.32
N SER A 20 4.71 12.13 4.13
CA SER A 20 3.44 12.60 3.56
C SER A 20 2.70 11.51 2.81
N TYR A 21 1.37 11.53 2.91
CA TYR A 21 0.47 10.71 2.09
C TYR A 21 0.65 10.92 0.58
N ARG A 22 1.25 12.04 0.15
CA ARG A 22 1.58 12.30 -1.25
C ARG A 22 2.53 11.25 -1.83
N SER A 23 3.48 10.74 -1.04
CA SER A 23 4.37 9.66 -1.47
C SER A 23 3.59 8.38 -1.75
N VAL A 24 2.57 8.08 -0.93
CA VAL A 24 1.68 6.94 -1.15
C VAL A 24 0.81 7.16 -2.40
N ILE A 25 0.37 8.40 -2.67
CA ILE A 25 -0.33 8.72 -3.92
C ILE A 25 0.55 8.42 -5.13
N ASN A 26 1.82 8.82 -5.10
CA ASN A 26 2.74 8.55 -6.20
C ASN A 26 2.90 7.04 -6.41
N LEU A 27 3.10 6.26 -5.35
CA LEU A 27 3.13 4.78 -5.44
C LEU A 27 1.86 4.20 -6.06
N THR A 28 0.69 4.76 -5.74
CA THR A 28 -0.56 4.31 -6.36
C THR A 28 -0.68 4.69 -7.83
N ASN A 29 -0.17 5.87 -8.22
CA ASN A 29 -0.18 6.34 -9.61
C ASN A 29 0.83 5.55 -10.47
N GLU A 30 1.94 5.14 -9.88
CA GLU A 30 2.96 4.28 -10.48
C GLU A 30 2.52 2.81 -10.57
N GLY A 31 1.41 2.44 -9.91
CA GLY A 31 0.82 1.10 -9.98
C GLY A 31 1.32 0.13 -8.90
N PHE A 32 2.17 0.56 -7.97
CA PHE A 32 2.65 -0.26 -6.86
C PHE A 32 1.57 -0.56 -5.81
N LEU A 33 0.56 0.31 -5.69
CA LEU A 33 -0.54 0.14 -4.74
C LEU A 33 -1.91 0.27 -5.41
N LYS A 34 -2.80 -0.69 -5.14
CA LYS A 34 -4.21 -0.60 -5.56
C LYS A 34 -4.98 0.31 -4.62
N THR A 35 -5.77 1.21 -5.22
CA THR A 35 -6.66 2.09 -4.47
C THR A 35 -8.11 1.66 -4.61
N TYR A 36 -8.87 1.85 -3.54
CA TYR A 36 -10.28 1.55 -3.44
C TYR A 36 -11.02 2.81 -3.01
N THR A 37 -12.13 3.10 -3.69
CA THR A 37 -13.05 4.15 -3.30
C THR A 37 -14.32 3.51 -2.75
N LEU A 38 -14.70 3.92 -1.54
CA LEU A 38 -15.95 3.47 -0.92
C LEU A 38 -17.14 4.21 -1.57
N PRO A 39 -18.33 3.59 -1.59
CA PRO A 39 -19.55 4.27 -2.03
C PRO A 39 -19.78 5.51 -1.16
N ASN A 40 -20.21 6.61 -1.78
CA ASN A 40 -20.49 7.90 -1.14
C ASN A 40 -19.27 8.69 -0.62
N THR A 41 -18.04 8.28 -0.94
CA THR A 41 -16.86 9.10 -0.62
C THR A 41 -15.87 9.17 -1.77
N ARG A 42 -15.24 10.34 -1.90
CA ARG A 42 -14.11 10.56 -2.83
C ARG A 42 -12.77 10.16 -2.20
N ARG A 43 -12.76 9.76 -0.92
CA ARG A 43 -11.54 9.40 -0.20
C ARG A 43 -11.05 8.03 -0.67
N LYS A 44 -9.85 8.02 -1.26
CA LYS A 44 -9.15 6.79 -1.64
C LYS A 44 -8.66 6.05 -0.38
N ARG A 45 -8.74 4.72 -0.43
CA ARG A 45 -8.26 3.78 0.57
C ARG A 45 -7.31 2.79 -0.08
N VAL A 46 -6.45 2.17 0.71
CA VAL A 46 -5.56 1.09 0.29
C VAL A 46 -5.74 -0.11 1.20
N ARG A 47 -5.44 -1.31 0.72
CA ARG A 47 -5.48 -2.52 1.56
C ARG A 47 -4.27 -2.56 2.47
N LEU A 48 -4.50 -2.88 3.74
CA LEU A 48 -3.43 -3.03 4.73
C LEU A 48 -2.44 -4.14 4.32
N SER A 49 -2.93 -5.27 3.81
CA SER A 49 -2.09 -6.38 3.33
C SER A 49 -1.07 -5.93 2.28
N ASP A 50 -1.51 -5.11 1.33
CA ASP A 50 -0.70 -4.66 0.20
C ASP A 50 0.37 -3.66 0.68
N VAL A 51 -0.02 -2.76 1.60
CA VAL A 51 0.91 -1.82 2.23
C VAL A 51 1.96 -2.54 3.07
N MET A 52 1.56 -3.54 3.87
CA MET A 52 2.51 -4.33 4.67
C MET A 52 3.47 -5.14 3.80
N SER A 53 2.98 -5.67 2.67
CA SER A 53 3.82 -6.40 1.71
C SER A 53 4.90 -5.51 1.07
N LEU A 54 4.61 -4.22 0.87
CA LEU A 54 5.60 -3.24 0.39
C LEU A 54 6.55 -2.76 1.50
N ALA A 55 6.09 -2.71 2.75
CA ALA A 55 6.92 -2.36 3.89
C ALA A 55 7.94 -3.45 4.22
N THR A 56 7.63 -4.71 3.91
CA THR A 56 8.62 -5.78 4.01
C THR A 56 9.60 -5.68 2.84
N PRO A 57 10.93 -5.64 3.09
CA PRO A 57 11.90 -5.74 2.01
C PRO A 57 11.58 -7.01 1.23
N GLU A 58 11.70 -6.96 -0.11
CA GLU A 58 11.48 -8.13 -0.95
C GLU A 58 12.21 -9.30 -0.30
N LYS A 59 11.45 -10.35 0.07
CA LYS A 59 12.07 -11.66 0.22
C LYS A 59 12.69 -11.89 -1.15
N ILE A 60 14.01 -11.71 -1.23
CA ILE A 60 14.84 -11.94 -2.41
C ILE A 60 14.31 -13.25 -2.97
N ASN A 61 13.50 -13.14 -4.02
CA ASN A 61 13.00 -14.30 -4.69
C ASN A 61 14.22 -14.73 -5.47
N GLN A 62 15.06 -15.55 -4.82
CA GLN A 62 16.06 -16.36 -5.49
C GLN A 62 15.25 -17.23 -6.47
N LYS A 63 14.93 -16.68 -7.63
CA LYS A 63 14.86 -17.47 -8.84
C LYS A 63 16.26 -18.05 -8.98
N LYS A 64 16.47 -19.20 -8.35
CA LYS A 64 17.48 -20.16 -8.75
C LYS A 64 17.37 -20.27 -10.26
N SER A 65 18.50 -20.02 -10.90
CA SER A 65 18.91 -20.61 -12.16
C SER A 65 18.27 -21.98 -12.41
N ASP A 66 17.67 -22.12 -13.58
CA ASP A 66 17.88 -23.26 -14.48
C ASP A 66 17.90 -22.72 -15.92
#